data_AF-A0A3M1R941-F1
#
_entry.id   AF-A0A3M1R941-F1
#
_cell.length_a   1.000
_cell.length_b   1.000
_cell.length_c   1.000
_cell.angle_alpha   90.00
_cell.angle_beta   90.00
_cell.angle_gamma   90.00
#
_symmetry.space_group_name_H-M   'P 1'
#
loop_
_entity.id
_entity.type
_entity.pdbx_description
1 polymer ?
#
loop_
_entity_poly.entity_id
_entity_poly.type
_entity_poly.pdbx_seq_one_letter_code
_entity_poly.pdbx_strand_id
1 'polypeptide(L)' 'QDPDIPYALLGFAPNYLMPDLPETSVRHAEAARQAALAAGLHNVRIGNRHLLGHAY' A
#
# COMPACT_ATOMS: atom_id res chain seq x y z
N GLN A 1 14.51 5.63 14.91
CA GLN A 1 13.14 5.14 14.62
C GLN A 1 13.06 3.72 15.12
N ASP A 2 11.96 3.34 15.76
CA ASP A 2 11.75 1.97 16.22
C ASP A 2 11.13 1.15 15.07
N PRO A 3 11.83 0.13 14.55
CA PRO A 3 11.39 -0.66 13.39
C PRO A 3 10.20 -1.60 13.68
N ASP A 4 9.83 -1.76 14.96
CA ASP A 4 8.74 -2.62 15.39
C ASP A 4 7.40 -1.87 15.51
N ILE A 5 7.44 -0.53 15.41
CA ILE A 5 6.24 0.30 15.33
C ILE A 5 5.41 -0.13 14.10
N PRO A 6 4.12 -0.47 14.27
CA PRO A 6 3.28 -0.91 13.16
C PRO A 6 3.15 0.16 12.08
N TYR A 7 3.60 -0.17 10.87
CA TYR A 7 3.48 0.68 9.68
C TYR A 7 2.42 0.12 8.73
N ALA A 8 1.41 0.93 8.41
CA ALA A 8 0.29 0.53 7.55
C ALA A 8 0.32 1.28 6.21
N LEU A 9 0.51 0.54 5.12
CA LEU A 9 0.37 1.03 3.75
C LEU A 9 -1.09 0.89 3.31
N LEU A 10 -1.78 1.99 3.02
CA LEU A 10 -3.23 1.95 2.73
C LEU A 10 -3.49 1.89 1.22
N GLY A 11 -4.28 0.90 0.79
CA GLY A 11 -4.85 0.87 -0.56
C GLY A 11 -5.84 2.01 -0.77
N PHE A 12 -5.68 2.73 -1.88
CA PHE A 12 -6.56 3.82 -2.30
C PHE A 12 -7.45 3.38 -3.47
N ALA A 13 -8.75 3.66 -3.37
CA ALA A 13 -9.75 3.50 -4.44
C ALA A 13 -10.57 4.78 -4.61
N PRO A 14 -10.59 5.37 -5.82
CA PRO A 14 -11.23 6.67 -6.03
C PRO A 14 -12.72 6.56 -6.38
N ASN A 15 -13.53 6.15 -5.40
CA ASN A 15 -14.95 5.85 -5.61
C ASN A 15 -15.90 7.07 -5.77
N TYR A 16 -15.43 8.31 -5.61
CA TYR A 16 -16.33 9.49 -5.65
C TYR A 16 -15.75 10.72 -6.38
N LEU A 17 -14.65 11.31 -5.89
CA LEU A 17 -14.15 12.61 -6.40
C LEU A 17 -12.99 12.51 -7.40
N MET A 18 -12.48 11.31 -7.67
CA MET A 18 -11.29 11.12 -8.51
C MET A 18 -11.45 9.96 -9.52
N PRO A 19 -12.59 9.83 -10.21
CA PRO A 19 -12.91 8.64 -11.02
C PRO A 19 -11.95 8.39 -12.19
N ASP A 20 -11.11 9.36 -12.53
CA ASP A 20 -10.05 9.29 -13.53
C ASP A 20 -8.76 8.65 -13.02
N LEU A 21 -8.57 8.53 -11.69
CA LEU A 21 -7.45 7.83 -11.11
C LEU A 21 -7.72 6.31 -11.06
N PRO A 22 -6.70 5.49 -11.29
CA PRO A 22 -6.79 4.06 -11.02
C PRO A 22 -6.71 3.80 -9.51
N GLU A 23 -7.24 2.65 -9.10
CA GLU A 23 -6.97 2.09 -7.78
C GLU A 23 -5.47 1.84 -7.58
N THR A 24 -5.03 1.81 -6.32
CA THR A 24 -3.66 1.39 -6.00
C THR A 24 -3.43 -0.03 -6.51
N SER A 25 -2.42 -0.23 -7.35
CA SER A 25 -2.16 -1.56 -7.89
C SER A 25 -1.62 -2.50 -6.83
N VAL A 26 -2.01 -3.77 -6.91
CA VAL A 26 -1.44 -4.84 -6.06
C VAL A 26 0.08 -4.86 -6.18
N ARG A 27 0.60 -4.69 -7.40
CA ARG A 27 2.04 -4.67 -7.68
C ARG A 27 2.76 -3.53 -6.95
N HIS A 28 2.20 -2.31 -6.99
CA HIS A 28 2.79 -1.17 -6.29
C HIS A 28 2.69 -1.32 -4.77
N ALA A 29 1.57 -1.83 -4.25
CA ALA A 29 1.41 -2.04 -2.81
C ALA A 29 2.42 -3.06 -2.27
N GLU A 30 2.64 -4.16 -2.98
CA GLU A 30 3.65 -5.15 -2.60
C GLU A 30 5.08 -4.61 -2.77
N ALA A 31 5.38 -3.87 -3.84
CA ALA A 31 6.70 -3.24 -4.03
C ALA A 31 7.01 -2.23 -2.92
N ALA A 32 6.03 -1.42 -2.51
CA ALA A 32 6.17 -0.48 -1.40
C ALA A 32 6.42 -1.22 -0.07
N ARG A 33 5.73 -2.34 0.16
CA ARG A 33 5.98 -3.20 1.33
C ARG A 33 7.41 -3.75 1.32
N GLN A 34 7.91 -4.23 0.18
CA GLN A 34 9.29 -4.72 0.07
C GLN A 34 10.31 -3.61 0.31
N ALA A 35 10.09 -2.42 -0.23
CA ALA A 35 10.95 -1.27 0.04
C ALA A 35 10.97 -0.88 1.52
N ALA A 36 9.82 -0.92 2.20
CA ALA A 36 9.71 -0.66 3.64
C ALA A 36 10.48 -1.71 4.47
N LEU A 37 10.38 -3.00 4.11
CA LEU A 37 11.17 -4.06 4.73
C LEU A 37 12.68 -3.87 4.50
N ALA A 38 13.08 -3.51 3.27
CA ALA A 38 14.48 -3.24 2.94
C ALA A 38 15.05 -2.01 3.65
N ALA A 39 14.20 -1.03 4.00
CA ALA A 39 14.56 0.13 4.81
C ALA A 39 14.73 -0.19 6.31
N GLY A 40 14.49 -1.44 6.72
CA GLY A 40 14.67 -1.91 8.09
C GLY A 40 13.41 -1.85 8.95
N LEU A 41 12.23 -1.62 8.37
CA LEU A 41 10.97 -1.79 9.11
C LEU A 41 10.60 -3.27 9.19
N HIS A 42 10.16 -3.75 10.35
CA HIS A 42 9.81 -5.15 10.54
C HIS A 42 8.29 -5.37 10.52
N ASN A 43 7.54 -4.38 11.01
CA ASN A 43 6.10 -4.47 11.20
C ASN A 43 5.32 -3.71 10.12
N VAL A 44 5.39 -4.18 8.87
CA VAL A 44 4.75 -3.52 7.71
C VAL A 44 3.57 -4.34 7.18
N ARG A 45 2.37 -3.74 7.14
CA ARG A 45 1.15 -4.34 6.59
C ARG A 45 0.51 -3.48 5.52
N ILE A 46 -0.15 -4.12 4.57
CA ILE A 46 -1.01 -3.45 3.59
C ILE A 46 -2.44 -3.47 4.13
N GLY A 47 -3.00 -2.29 4.41
CA GLY A 47 -4.40 -2.10 4.78
C GLY A 47 -5.29 -1.93 3.55
N ASN A 48 -6.59 -2.14 3.71
CA ASN A 48 -7.59 -2.01 2.64
C ASN A 48 -7.23 -2.79 1.37
N ARG A 49 -6.70 -4.02 1.53
CA ARG A 49 -6.28 -4.86 0.38
C ARG A 49 -7.41 -5.14 -0.62
N HIS A 50 -8.67 -5.08 -0.19
CA HIS A 50 -9.85 -5.23 -1.04
C HIS A 50 -10.08 -4.03 -1.98
N LEU A 51 -9.42 -2.89 -1.75
CA LEU A 51 -9.43 -1.72 -2.62
C LEU A 51 -8.27 -1.72 -3.62
N LEU A 52 -7.46 -2.79 -3.65
CA LEU A 52 -6.34 -2.88 -4.57
C LEU A 52 -6.81 -3.45 -5.91
N GLY A 53 -6.44 -2.77 -6.98
CA GLY A 53 -6.76 -3.17 -8.34
C GLY A 53 -5.58 -3.83 -9.06
N HIS A 54 -5.86 -4.28 -10.28
CA HIS A 54 -4.85 -4.82 -11.21
C HIS A 54 -4.37 -3.78 -12.23
N ALA A 55 -4.57 -2.49 -11.96
CA ALA A 55 -4.08 -1.44 -12.83
C ALA A 55 -2.56 -1.55 -13.00
N TYR A 56 -2.08 -1.57 -14.25
CA TYR A 56 -0.67 -1.62 -14.67
C TYR A 56 0.08 -2.94 -14.45
#